data_AF-X0TFQ7-F1
#
_entry.id   AF-X0TFQ7-F1
#
_cell.length_a   1.000
_cell.length_b   1.000
_cell.length_c   1.000
_cell.angle_alpha   90.00
_cell.angle_beta   90.00
_cell.angle_gamma   90.00
#
_symmetry.space_group_name_H-M   'P 1'
#
loop_
_entity.id
_entity.type
_entity.pdbx_description
1 polymer ?
#
loop_
_entity_poly.entity_id
_entity_poly.type
_entity_poly.pdbx_seq_one_letter_code
_entity_poly.pdbx_strand_id
1 'polypeptide(L)'
;MSDPQAPLKNLEPHHDLLIAIDSDGCVFDSMEIKQKECFTPNTIKHWKLQPVSKYARETAEFVNLYSMWRGANRFPALVKVFDFLKERPEVLKRNVKIPVAQ
;
A
#
# COMPACT_ATOMS: atom_id res chain seq x y z
N MET A 1 -34.77 9.97 7.40
CA MET A 1 -33.37 10.26 7.79
C MET A 1 -32.84 11.30 6.83
N SER A 2 -32.11 12.30 7.32
CA SER A 2 -31.45 13.28 6.44
C SER A 2 -30.38 12.59 5.60
N ASP A 3 -30.23 13.00 4.33
CA ASP A 3 -29.13 12.55 3.48
C ASP A 3 -27.81 13.16 4.01
N PRO A 4 -26.86 12.37 4.54
CA PRO A 4 -25.60 12.90 5.07
C PRO A 4 -24.72 13.54 3.99
N GLN A 5 -24.99 13.29 2.71
CA GLN A 5 -24.24 13.86 1.59
C GLN A 5 -24.84 15.18 1.07
N ALA A 6 -26.03 15.58 1.55
CA ALA A 6 -26.70 16.80 1.11
C ALA A 6 -25.82 18.06 1.14
N PRO A 7 -24.94 18.29 2.15
CA PRO A 7 -24.05 19.46 2.17
C PRO A 7 -23.08 19.53 0.98
N LEU A 8 -22.57 18.38 0.51
CA LEU A 8 -21.65 18.33 -0.63
C LEU A 8 -22.40 18.43 -1.97
N LYS A 9 -23.59 17.83 -2.06
CA LYS A 9 -24.43 17.89 -3.27
C LYS A 9 -24.95 19.30 -3.55
N ASN A 10 -25.18 20.08 -2.50
CA ASN A 10 -25.71 21.44 -2.58
C ASN A 10 -24.60 22.50 -2.48
N LEU A 11 -23.32 22.11 -2.56
CA LEU A 11 -22.20 23.04 -2.47
C LEU A 11 -22.09 23.81 -3.80
N GLU A 12 -22.39 25.10 -3.76
CA GLU A 12 -22.18 26.00 -4.90
C GLU A 12 -20.68 26.39 -5.00
N PRO A 13 -20.03 26.27 -6.17
CA PRO A 13 -18.65 26.69 -6.35
C PRO A 13 -18.49 28.21 -6.16
N HIS A 14 -17.58 28.64 -5.28
CA HIS A 14 -17.27 30.06 -5.04
C HIS A 14 -16.04 30.56 -5.81
N HIS A 15 -15.29 29.66 -6.44
CA HIS A 15 -14.03 29.94 -7.12
C HIS A 15 -13.96 29.17 -8.43
N ASP A 16 -13.26 29.73 -9.42
CA ASP A 16 -13.09 29.12 -10.75
C ASP A 16 -12.20 27.86 -10.72
N LEU A 17 -11.41 27.69 -9.65
CA LEU A 17 -10.45 26.61 -9.49
C LEU A 17 -10.57 25.95 -8.11
N LEU A 18 -10.44 24.62 -8.09
CA LEU A 18 -10.27 23.82 -6.88
C LEU A 18 -8.80 23.42 -6.75
N ILE A 19 -8.16 23.83 -5.66
CA ILE A 19 -6.82 23.36 -5.28
C ILE A 19 -7.00 22.36 -4.14
N ALA A 20 -6.75 21.08 -4.41
CA ALA A 20 -6.79 20.02 -3.42
C ALA A 20 -5.37 19.52 -3.14
N ILE A 21 -5.06 19.32 -1.85
CA ILE A 21 -3.78 18.77 -1.41
C ILE A 21 -4.08 17.46 -0.69
N ASP A 22 -3.43 16.39 -1.13
CA ASP A 22 -3.56 15.08 -0.47
C ASP A 22 -2.95 15.14 0.94
N SER A 23 -3.71 14.74 1.94
CA SER A 23 -3.26 14.81 3.33
C SER A 23 -2.20 13.74 3.62
N ASP A 24 -2.44 12.49 3.20
CA ASP A 24 -1.59 11.35 3.54
C ASP A 24 -0.39 11.28 2.60
N GLY A 25 0.81 11.57 3.10
CA GLY A 25 2.05 11.48 2.33
C GLY A 25 2.40 12.72 1.51
N CYS A 26 1.60 13.79 1.55
CA CYS A 26 1.97 15.11 1.04
C CYS A 26 1.97 16.18 2.14
N VAL A 27 0.89 16.29 2.92
CA VAL A 27 0.83 17.21 4.08
C VAL A 27 1.38 16.56 5.34
N PHE A 28 1.04 15.28 5.56
CA PHE A 28 1.48 14.51 6.73
C PHE A 28 2.40 13.38 6.31
N ASP A 29 3.47 13.15 7.08
CA ASP A 29 4.31 11.97 6.92
C ASP A 29 3.69 10.74 7.62
N SER A 30 2.46 10.41 7.24
CA SER A 30 1.70 9.27 7.77
C SER A 30 1.94 7.99 6.96
N MET A 31 2.47 8.10 5.74
CA MET A 31 2.58 6.97 4.83
C MET A 31 3.64 5.97 5.26
N GLU A 32 4.75 6.43 5.84
CA GLU A 32 5.83 5.54 6.28
C GLU A 32 5.34 4.60 7.40
N ILE A 33 4.78 5.17 8.48
CA ILE A 33 4.24 4.38 9.60
C ILE A 33 3.08 3.48 9.15
N LYS A 34 2.17 3.99 8.31
CA LYS A 34 1.02 3.23 7.79
C LYS A 34 1.48 1.99 7.02
N GLN A 35 2.51 2.11 6.18
CA GLN A 35 3.04 0.98 5.42
C GLN A 35 3.89 0.04 6.28
N LYS A 36 4.81 0.57 7.10
CA LYS A 36 5.77 -0.24 7.86
C LYS A 36 5.15 -0.96 9.07
N GLU A 37 4.27 -0.27 9.79
CA GLU A 37 3.70 -0.74 11.06
C GLU A 37 2.28 -1.29 10.92
N CYS A 38 1.49 -0.81 9.96
CA CYS A 38 0.10 -1.27 9.82
C CYS A 38 -0.09 -2.28 8.70
N PHE A 39 0.39 -2.01 7.48
CA PHE A 39 0.10 -2.89 6.34
C PHE A 39 1.09 -4.05 6.19
N THR A 40 2.40 -3.77 6.24
CA THR A 40 3.42 -4.80 6.04
C THR A 40 3.32 -5.96 7.06
N PRO A 41 3.08 -5.72 8.36
CA PRO A 41 2.92 -6.83 9.32
C PRO A 41 1.69 -7.69 9.01
N ASN A 42 0.59 -7.07 8.57
CA ASN A 42 -0.61 -7.80 8.15
C ASN A 42 -0.37 -8.62 6.88
N THR A 43 0.35 -8.07 5.90
CA THR A 43 0.78 -8.82 4.71
C THR A 43 1.59 -10.05 5.11
N ILE A 44 2.57 -9.90 5.99
CA ILE A 44 3.41 -11.03 6.44
C ILE A 44 2.60 -12.08 7.18
N LYS A 45 1.73 -11.66 8.10
CA LYS A 45 0.90 -12.54 8.92
C LYS A 45 -0.09 -13.34 8.09
N HIS A 46 -0.91 -12.65 7.29
CA HIS A 46 -2.04 -13.27 6.61
C HIS A 46 -1.64 -14.08 5.37
N TRP A 47 -0.49 -13.76 4.76
CA TRP A 47 0.05 -14.51 3.62
C TRP A 47 1.17 -15.49 3.99
N LYS A 48 1.34 -15.77 5.30
CA LYS A 48 2.28 -16.77 5.83
C LYS A 48 3.74 -16.53 5.38
N LEU A 49 4.16 -15.27 5.26
CA LEU A 49 5.51 -14.91 4.80
C LEU A 49 6.55 -14.82 5.93
N GLN A 50 6.22 -15.30 7.13
CA GLN A 50 7.14 -15.26 8.28
C GLN A 50 8.54 -15.82 8.01
N PRO A 51 8.71 -16.95 7.29
CA PRO A 51 10.04 -17.50 6.98
C PRO A 51 10.95 -16.57 6.15
N VAL A 52 10.35 -15.57 5.48
CA VAL A 52 11.03 -14.57 4.65
C VAL A 52 10.66 -13.15 5.08
N SER A 53 10.26 -12.96 6.34
CA SER A 53 9.69 -11.70 6.85
C SER A 53 10.59 -10.50 6.60
N LYS A 54 11.91 -10.62 6.78
CA LYS A 54 12.89 -9.58 6.43
C LYS A 54 12.72 -9.11 4.97
N TYR A 55 12.75 -10.04 4.02
CA TYR A 55 12.67 -9.73 2.60
C TYR A 55 11.27 -9.29 2.18
N ALA A 56 10.23 -9.82 2.82
CA ALA A 56 8.86 -9.36 2.62
C ALA A 56 8.68 -7.90 3.04
N ARG A 57 9.30 -7.47 4.15
CA ARG A 57 9.32 -6.05 4.58
C ARG A 57 10.00 -5.16 3.56
N GLU A 58 11.23 -5.49 3.20
CA GLU A 58 12.02 -4.72 2.21
C GLU A 58 11.26 -4.59 0.87
N THR A 59 10.64 -5.68 0.40
CA THR A 59 9.89 -5.68 -0.86
C THR A 59 8.59 -4.86 -0.75
N ALA A 60 7.87 -4.98 0.37
CA ALA A 60 6.67 -4.19 0.63
C ALA A 60 6.98 -2.69 0.73
N GLU A 61 8.06 -2.31 1.41
CA GLU A 61 8.52 -0.93 1.49
C GLU A 61 8.95 -0.39 0.12
N PHE A 62 9.71 -1.17 -0.66
CA PHE A 62 10.08 -0.77 -2.01
C PHE A 62 8.85 -0.50 -2.89
N VAL A 63 7.90 -1.43 -2.93
CA VAL A 63 6.68 -1.28 -3.75
C VAL A 63 5.84 -0.09 -3.28
N ASN A 64 5.62 0.04 -1.97
CA ASN A 64 4.63 0.98 -1.45
C ASN A 64 5.18 2.37 -1.10
N LEU A 65 6.49 2.53 -0.91
CA LEU A 65 7.09 3.78 -0.45
C LEU A 65 8.19 4.29 -1.38
N TYR A 66 9.04 3.41 -1.93
CA TYR A 66 10.32 3.81 -2.53
C TYR A 66 10.48 3.42 -4.00
N SER A 67 9.37 3.26 -4.72
CA SER A 67 9.37 2.99 -6.15
C SER A 67 8.29 3.77 -6.87
N MET A 68 8.27 3.68 -8.20
CA MET A 68 7.21 4.23 -9.04
C MET A 68 5.81 3.65 -8.76
N TRP A 69 5.71 2.55 -8.01
CA TRP A 69 4.44 1.93 -7.61
C TRP A 69 3.85 2.54 -6.33
N ARG A 70 4.53 3.51 -5.71
CA ARG A 70 4.02 4.26 -4.56
C ARG A 70 2.65 4.86 -4.90
N GLY A 71 1.69 4.66 -3.99
CA GLY A 71 0.31 5.15 -4.17
C GLY A 71 -0.59 4.26 -5.03
N ALA A 72 -0.09 3.13 -5.54
CA ALA A 72 -0.92 2.15 -6.23
C ALA A 72 -2.04 1.61 -5.32
N ASN A 73 -3.14 1.16 -5.94
CA ASN A 73 -4.18 0.47 -5.22
C ASN A 73 -3.60 -0.74 -4.45
N ARG A 74 -4.14 -0.97 -3.25
CA ARG A 74 -3.64 -1.98 -2.31
C ARG A 74 -3.52 -3.38 -2.93
N PHE A 75 -4.49 -3.82 -3.73
CA PHE A 75 -4.48 -5.18 -4.26
C PHE A 75 -3.42 -5.35 -5.37
N PRO A 76 -3.36 -4.50 -6.42
CA PRO A 76 -2.25 -4.53 -7.37
C PRO A 76 -0.87 -4.38 -6.72
N ALA A 77 -0.73 -3.51 -5.71
CA ALA A 77 0.52 -3.36 -4.98
C ALA A 77 0.92 -4.66 -4.27
N LEU A 78 -0.05 -5.35 -3.64
CA LEU A 78 0.18 -6.63 -3.00
C LEU A 78 0.64 -7.72 -3.98
N VAL A 79 0.01 -7.79 -5.17
CA VAL A 79 0.45 -8.71 -6.23
C VAL A 79 1.89 -8.41 -6.64
N LYS A 80 2.22 -7.12 -6.83
CA LYS A 80 3.58 -6.68 -7.16
C LYS A 80 4.59 -7.07 -6.08
N VAL A 81 4.22 -6.99 -4.80
CA VAL A 81 5.05 -7.46 -3.69
C VAL A 81 5.35 -8.96 -3.84
N PHE A 82 4.36 -9.79 -4.17
CA PHE A 82 4.61 -11.22 -4.37
C PHE A 82 5.48 -11.51 -5.60
N ASP A 83 5.24 -10.79 -6.70
CA ASP A 83 6.00 -10.94 -7.94
C ASP A 83 7.47 -10.57 -7.75
N PHE A 84 7.78 -9.52 -7.00
CA PHE A 84 9.16 -9.17 -6.71
C PHE A 84 9.77 -10.06 -5.65
N LEU A 85 8.99 -10.47 -4.64
CA LEU A 85 9.49 -11.31 -3.56
C LEU A 85 9.91 -12.69 -4.05
N LYS A 86 9.18 -13.30 -5.00
CA LYS A 86 9.51 -14.61 -5.57
C LYS A 86 10.80 -14.61 -6.41
N GLU A 87 11.21 -13.45 -6.94
CA GLU A 87 12.42 -13.30 -7.75
C GLU A 87 13.70 -13.14 -6.91
N ARG A 88 13.56 -12.89 -5.60
CA ARG A 88 14.72 -12.63 -4.73
C ARG A 88 15.55 -13.90 -4.49
N PRO A 89 16.88 -13.88 -4.73
CA PRO A 89 17.75 -15.03 -4.50
C PRO A 89 17.67 -15.58 -3.07
N GLU A 90 17.50 -14.71 -2.08
CA GLU A 90 17.42 -15.10 -0.67
C GLU A 90 16.10 -15.82 -0.34
N VAL A 91 15.02 -15.48 -1.04
CA VAL A 91 13.72 -16.14 -0.92
C VAL A 91 13.75 -17.50 -1.62
N LEU A 92 14.33 -17.56 -2.83
CA LEU A 92 14.53 -18.80 -3.58
C LEU A 92 15.33 -19.83 -2.76
N LYS A 93 16.42 -19.40 -2.10
CA LYS A 93 17.23 -20.26 -1.21
C LYS A 93 16.46 -20.84 -0.02
N ARG A 94 15.37 -20.19 0.41
CA ARG A 94 14.55 -20.64 1.54
C ARG A 94 13.50 -21.67 1.13
N ASN A 95 13.30 -21.89 -0.18
CA ASN A 95 12.31 -22.81 -0.74
C ASN A 95 10.89 -22.61 -0.16
N VAL A 96 10.51 -21.34 0.04
CA VAL A 96 9.19 -20.95 0.57
C VAL A 96 8.24 -20.72 -0.58
N LYS A 97 7.01 -21.23 -0.47
CA LYS A 97 5.96 -20.98 -1.46
C LYS A 97 5.43 -19.55 -1.30
N ILE A 98 5.72 -18.70 -2.28
CA ILE A 98 5.15 -17.34 -2.36
C ILE A 98 3.74 -17.43 -3.00
N PRO A 99 2.73 -16.71 -2.47
CA PRO A 99 1.41 -16.64 -3.10
C PRO A 99 1.48 -16.09 -4.52
N VAL A 100 0.60 -16.58 -5.38
CA VAL A 100 0.43 -16.08 -6.76
C VAL A 100 -1.01 -15.59 -6.88
N ALA A 101 -1.20 -14.39 -7.41
CA ALA A 101 -2.54 -13.87 -7.69
C ALA A 101 -3.19 -14.71 -8.80
N GLN A 102 -4.46 -15.04 -8.61
CA GLN A 102 -5.27 -15.78 -9.59
C GLN A 102 -5.78 -14.87 -10.69
#